data_AF-A0A150KCY3-F1
#
_entry.id   AF-A0A150KCY3-F1
#
_cell.length_a   1.000
_cell.length_b   1.000
_cell.length_c   1.000
_cell.angle_alpha   90.00
_cell.angle_beta   90.00
_cell.angle_gamma   90.00
#
_symmetry.space_group_name_H-M   'P 1'
#
loop_
_entity.id
_entity.type
_entity.pdbx_description
1 polymer ?
#
loop_
_entity_poly.entity_id
_entity_poly.type
_entity_poly.pdbx_seq_one_letter_code
_entity_poly.pdbx_strand_id
1 'polypeptide(L)' 'MYKGYHVTPSRYKYIGNGNWEVWVKEVDTGENPYVTVNQKTGDFHG' A
#
# COMPACT_ATOMS: atom_id res chain seq x y z
N MET A 1 -14.32 17.35 -0.60
CA MET A 1 -13.61 16.20 0.02
C MET A 1 -14.10 14.97 -0.74
N TYR A 2 -13.39 14.19 -1.54
CA TYR A 2 -11.98 13.84 -1.71
C TYR A 2 -11.71 13.74 -3.22
N LYS A 3 -10.84 14.59 -3.80
CA LYS A 3 -10.44 14.53 -5.22
C LYS A 3 -9.00 14.03 -5.42
N GLY A 4 -8.36 13.51 -4.37
CA GLY A 4 -6.90 13.37 -4.32
C GLY A 4 -6.30 11.97 -4.16
N TYR A 5 -7.11 10.92 -3.99
CA TYR A 5 -6.57 9.56 -3.72
C TYR A 5 -7.07 8.51 -4.73
N HIS A 6 -7.11 8.85 -6.02
CA HIS A 6 -7.28 7.83 -7.07
C HIS A 6 -5.94 7.17 -7.36
N VAL A 7 -5.46 6.39 -6.40
CA VAL A 7 -4.44 5.39 -6.68
C VAL A 7 -5.09 4.03 -6.60
N THR A 8 -4.95 3.26 -7.67
CA THR A 8 -5.54 1.94 -7.82
C THR A 8 -4.50 0.92 -7.41
N PRO A 9 -4.76 0.08 -6.39
CA PRO A 9 -3.84 -0.98 -6.03
C PRO A 9 -3.56 -1.91 -7.21
N SER A 10 -2.30 -2.24 -7.43
CA SER A 10 -1.83 -3.09 -8.51
C SER A 10 -1.29 -4.42 -7.99
N ARG A 11 -0.64 -4.40 -6.82
CA ARG A 11 0.00 -5.57 -6.21
C ARG A 11 -0.06 -5.46 -4.70
N TYR A 12 -0.25 -6.63 -4.07
CA TYR A 12 -0.15 -6.81 -2.63
C TYR A 12 0.90 -7.88 -2.34
N LYS A 13 1.68 -7.70 -1.28
CA LYS A 13 2.63 -8.71 -0.80
C LYS A 13 2.57 -8.78 0.72
N TYR A 14 2.30 -9.98 1.22
CA TYR A 14 2.33 -10.23 2.66
C TYR A 14 3.77 -10.41 3.13
N ILE A 15 4.18 -9.64 4.14
CA ILE A 15 5.54 -9.68 4.69
C ILE A 15 5.59 -10.23 6.12
N GLY A 16 4.47 -10.72 6.65
CA GLY A 16 4.39 -11.30 7.99
C GLY A 16 3.83 -10.35 9.04
N ASN A 17 3.49 -10.90 10.21
CA ASN A 17 2.91 -10.17 11.35
C ASN A 17 1.63 -9.34 11.08
N GLY A 18 0.90 -9.64 10.00
CA GLY A 18 -0.26 -8.83 9.58
C GLY A 18 0.10 -7.64 8.71
N ASN A 19 1.38 -7.45 8.36
CA ASN A 19 1.84 -6.39 7.48
C ASN A 19 1.73 -6.78 6.00
N TRP A 20 1.28 -5.83 5.18
CA TRP A 20 1.12 -5.94 3.75
C TRP A 20 1.78 -4.76 3.06
N GLU A 21 2.63 -5.05 2.10
CA GLU A 21 3.19 -4.08 1.16
C GLU A 21 2.21 -3.92 -0.01
N VAL A 22 1.91 -2.68 -0.40
CA VAL A 22 0.94 -2.35 -1.46
C VAL A 22 1.61 -1.45 -2.50
N TRP A 23 1.45 -1.82 -3.77
CA TRP A 23 1.83 -0.99 -4.92
C TRP A 23 0.58 -0.47 -5.61
N VAL A 24 0.72 0.64 -6.31
CA VAL A 24 -0.37 1.29 -7.05
C VAL A 24 -0.01 1.39 -8.53
N LYS A 25 -1.00 1.56 -9.41
CA LYS A 25 -0.78 1.64 -10.86
C LYS A 25 -0.17 2.97 -11.29
N GLU A 26 -0.47 4.02 -10.55
CA GLU A 26 -0.20 5.41 -10.90
C GLU A 26 1.20 5.89 -10.45
N VAL A 27 1.89 5.09 -9.63
CA VAL A 27 3.21 5.42 -9.10
C VAL A 27 4.14 4.23 -9.32
N ASP A 28 5.19 4.43 -10.12
CA ASP A 28 6.25 3.45 -10.28
C ASP A 28 7.27 3.60 -9.13
N THR A 29 7.11 2.75 -8.13
CA THR A 29 8.01 2.65 -6.97
C THR A 29 9.07 1.57 -7.15
N GLY A 30 9.16 0.93 -8.33
CA GLY A 30 10.04 -0.20 -8.59
C GLY A 30 9.78 -1.35 -7.61
N GLU A 31 10.83 -1.75 -6.88
CA GLU A 31 10.74 -2.81 -5.88
C GLU A 31 10.19 -2.34 -4.52
N ASN A 32 10.14 -1.04 -4.26
CA ASN A 32 9.64 -0.50 -3.00
C ASN A 32 8.12 -0.40 -3.03
N PRO A 33 7.40 -0.67 -1.93
CA PRO A 33 5.96 -0.46 -1.89
C PRO A 33 5.60 1.03 -1.88
N TYR A 34 4.39 1.33 -2.33
CA TYR A 34 3.78 2.65 -2.17
C TYR A 34 3.33 2.90 -0.73
N VAL A 35 2.83 1.86 -0.05
CA VAL A 35 2.45 1.92 1.36
C VAL A 35 2.58 0.53 1.99
N THR A 36 2.91 0.48 3.26
CA THR A 36 2.81 -0.72 4.11
C THR A 36 1.62 -0.56 5.06
N VAL A 37 0.74 -1.55 5.14
CA VAL A 37 -0.44 -1.53 6.02
C VAL A 37 -0.45 -2.72 6.96
N ASN A 38 -0.94 -2.56 8.18
CA ASN A 38 -1.15 -3.64 9.13
C ASN A 38 -2.64 -3.97 9.25
N GLN A 39 -3.04 -5.18 8.85
CA GLN A 39 -4.45 -5.59 8.87
C GLN A 39 -5.03 -5.78 10.28
N LYS A 40 -4.18 -5.93 11.30
CA LYS A 40 -4.61 -6.17 12.69
C LYS A 40 -4.89 -4.86 13.42
N THR A 41 -4.08 -3.84 13.17
CA THR A 41 -4.17 -2.54 13.86
C THR A 41 -4.83 -1.46 13.00
N GLY A 42 -4.86 -1.63 11.67
CA GLY A 42 -5.27 -0.60 10.73
C GLY A 42 -4.19 0.45 10.46
N ASP A 43 -2.97 0.28 10.99
CA ASP A 43 -1.86 1.22 10.79
C ASP A 43 -1.39 1.20 9.34
N PHE A 44 -0.98 2.37 8.84
CA PHE A 44 -0.41 2.54 7.50
C PHE A 44 0.81 3.44 7.53
N HIS A 45 1.89 3.02 6.88
CA HIS A 45 3.16 3.73 6.75
C HIS A 45 3.49 3.81 5.26
N GLY A 46 3.47 5.02 4.70
CA GLY A 46 3.78 5.30 3.30
C GLY A 46 4.75 6.47 3.20
#